data_AF-A0A9D7S0D5-F1
#
_entry.id   AF-A0A9D7S0D5-F1
#
_cell.length_a   1.000
_cell.length_b   1.000
_cell.length_c   1.000
_cell.angle_alpha   90.00
_cell.angle_beta   90.00
_cell.angle_gamma   90.00
#
_symmetry.space_group_name_H-M   'P 1'
#
loop_
_entity.id
_entity.type
_entity.pdbx_description
1 polymer ?
#
loop_
_entity_poly.entity_id
_entity_poly.type
_entity_poly.pdbx_seq_one_letter_code
_entity_poly.pdbx_strand_id
1 'polypeptide(L)'
;MPQWSRVLLSLLICALTACNQSATPAAPTRAPLRIEGSTTFTMSQRTTAALPGSADALLLTIDDITGGQTMTSLEWRDGEHVLGPRALYLNDTIDFSVAEHHWRLTLSQMHNELIGNDWVEFTLGERAPPGAVVDAAAEIEALLAAVAELEGAEFIRNGQSHAPATAAQHLRDKWHANESAITSAEDFIVTVGSHSSASGEAYTIRLADGSTLTAERWLSDRLQRIRAQR
;
A
#
# COMPACT_ATOMS: atom_id res chain seq x y z
N MET A 1 -55.27 -70.71 28.74
CA MET A 1 -53.86 -70.65 29.21
C MET A 1 -53.07 -71.65 28.38
N PRO A 2 -51.83 -71.39 27.90
CA PRO A 2 -51.03 -70.15 27.75
C PRO A 2 -50.95 -69.71 26.26
N GLN A 3 -50.97 -68.44 25.83
CA GLN A 3 -50.06 -67.30 26.03
C GLN A 3 -48.63 -67.48 25.49
N TRP A 4 -48.36 -67.20 24.20
CA TRP A 4 -47.09 -66.61 23.73
C TRP A 4 -47.36 -65.69 22.53
N SER A 5 -47.03 -64.41 22.73
CA SER A 5 -47.17 -63.29 21.82
C SER A 5 -46.39 -63.44 20.52
N ARG A 6 -46.92 -62.89 19.42
CA ARG A 6 -46.12 -62.22 18.39
C ARG A 6 -47.01 -61.33 17.51
N VAL A 7 -46.96 -60.04 17.83
CA VAL A 7 -47.46 -58.93 17.03
C VAL A 7 -46.49 -58.74 15.86
N LEU A 8 -47.00 -58.65 14.64
CA LEU A 8 -46.26 -58.14 13.47
C LEU A 8 -47.13 -57.07 12.81
N LEU A 9 -46.93 -55.84 13.27
CA LEU A 9 -47.49 -54.62 12.72
C LEU A 9 -46.50 -54.11 11.67
N SER A 10 -46.73 -54.43 10.40
CA SER A 10 -45.95 -53.89 9.28
C SER A 10 -46.50 -52.50 8.92
N LEU A 11 -45.90 -51.47 9.52
CA LEU A 11 -46.11 -50.06 9.16
C LEU A 11 -45.48 -49.77 7.79
N LEU A 12 -46.33 -49.40 6.83
CA LEU A 12 -45.96 -48.85 5.54
C LEU A 12 -45.55 -47.38 5.75
N ILE A 13 -44.26 -47.08 5.85
CA ILE A 13 -43.75 -45.71 5.92
C ILE A 13 -43.35 -45.26 4.51
N CYS A 14 -44.17 -44.39 3.94
CA CYS A 14 -43.87 -43.63 2.74
C CYS A 14 -42.86 -42.53 3.13
N ALA A 15 -41.57 -42.77 2.89
CA ALA A 15 -40.54 -41.74 3.07
C ALA A 15 -40.42 -40.90 1.79
N LEU A 16 -41.06 -39.73 1.80
CA LEU A 16 -40.74 -38.63 0.88
C LEU A 16 -39.31 -38.17 1.19
N THR A 17 -38.33 -38.66 0.45
CA THR A 17 -36.97 -38.11 0.47
C THR A 17 -37.01 -36.75 -0.23
N ALA A 18 -37.30 -35.70 0.53
CA ALA A 18 -37.00 -34.34 0.12
C ALA A 18 -35.48 -34.24 -0.06
N CYS A 19 -35.01 -33.92 -1.27
CA CYS A 19 -33.64 -33.50 -1.51
C CYS A 19 -33.37 -32.25 -0.67
N ASN A 20 -32.75 -32.43 0.49
CA ASN A 20 -32.20 -31.35 1.26
C ASN A 20 -30.96 -30.88 0.50
N GLN A 21 -31.15 -29.90 -0.39
CA GLN A 21 -30.04 -29.14 -0.95
C GLN A 21 -29.45 -28.36 0.22
N SER A 22 -28.42 -28.93 0.86
CA SER A 22 -27.55 -28.17 1.74
C SER A 22 -27.01 -27.02 0.90
N ALA A 23 -27.58 -25.83 1.07
CA ALA A 23 -27.03 -24.62 0.52
C ALA A 23 -25.60 -24.54 1.05
N THR A 24 -24.63 -24.70 0.15
CA THR A 24 -23.24 -24.35 0.41
C THR A 24 -23.26 -22.95 1.02
N PRO A 25 -22.62 -22.69 2.18
CA PRO A 25 -22.48 -21.32 2.63
C PRO A 25 -21.82 -20.58 1.47
N ALA A 26 -22.50 -19.56 0.95
CA ALA A 26 -21.95 -18.71 -0.09
C ALA A 26 -20.57 -18.29 0.41
N ALA A 27 -19.53 -18.52 -0.40
CA ALA A 27 -18.19 -18.03 -0.12
C ALA A 27 -18.33 -16.58 0.36
N PRO A 28 -17.68 -16.18 1.48
CA PRO A 28 -17.76 -14.80 1.93
C PRO A 28 -17.40 -13.96 0.72
N THR A 29 -18.35 -13.13 0.28
CA THR A 29 -18.08 -12.22 -0.82
C THR A 29 -16.89 -11.42 -0.35
N ARG A 30 -15.74 -11.54 -1.03
CA ARG A 30 -14.55 -10.71 -0.82
C ARG A 30 -14.94 -9.29 -1.21
N ALA A 31 -15.75 -8.68 -0.36
CA ALA A 31 -16.47 -7.46 -0.65
C ALA A 31 -15.43 -6.37 -0.87
N PRO A 32 -15.65 -5.47 -1.84
CA PRO A 32 -14.73 -4.38 -2.09
C PRO A 32 -14.58 -3.54 -0.82
N LEU A 33 -13.35 -3.11 -0.53
CA LEU A 33 -13.12 -2.10 0.50
C LEU A 33 -13.80 -0.80 0.05
N ARG A 34 -14.70 -0.27 0.86
CA ARG A 34 -15.43 0.97 0.58
C ARG A 34 -14.77 2.13 1.30
N ILE A 35 -13.79 2.73 0.64
CA ILE A 35 -13.04 3.90 1.11
C ILE A 35 -13.02 4.93 -0.02
N GLU A 36 -13.32 6.18 0.28
CA GLU A 36 -13.21 7.27 -0.70
C GLU A 36 -11.82 7.90 -0.61
N GLY A 37 -10.99 7.72 -1.63
CA GLY A 37 -9.62 8.26 -1.67
C GLY A 37 -8.67 7.56 -0.70
N SER A 38 -8.47 8.14 0.48
CA SER A 38 -7.66 7.56 1.55
C SER A 38 -8.27 7.80 2.92
N THR A 39 -7.97 6.91 3.86
CA THR A 39 -8.37 7.02 5.26
C THR A 39 -7.17 6.74 6.15
N THR A 40 -7.09 7.47 7.25
CA THR A 40 -6.05 7.31 8.26
C THR A 40 -6.68 6.74 9.54
N PHE A 41 -5.99 5.82 10.20
CA PHE A 41 -6.46 5.21 11.44
C PHE A 41 -5.30 4.74 12.31
N THR A 42 -5.51 4.75 13.62
CA THR A 42 -4.52 4.35 14.61
C THR A 42 -4.78 2.95 15.14
N MET A 43 -3.71 2.23 15.45
CA MET A 43 -3.77 0.93 16.13
C MET A 43 -2.74 0.87 17.25
N SER A 44 -3.15 0.41 18.43
CA SER A 44 -2.23 0.08 19.51
C SER A 44 -1.53 -1.25 19.24
N GLN A 45 -0.30 -1.42 19.73
CA GLN A 45 0.42 -2.69 19.59
C GLN A 45 -0.39 -3.91 20.04
N ARG A 46 -0.01 -5.10 19.55
CA ARG A 46 -0.62 -6.39 19.92
C ARG A 46 -2.15 -6.40 19.75
N THR A 47 -2.62 -5.75 18.70
CA THR A 47 -4.05 -5.58 18.42
C THR A 47 -4.39 -6.11 17.04
N THR A 48 -5.53 -6.79 16.97
CA THR A 48 -6.21 -7.12 15.71
C THR A 48 -7.45 -6.27 15.61
N ALA A 49 -7.61 -5.55 14.50
CA ALA A 49 -8.78 -4.72 14.23
C ALA A 49 -9.30 -4.95 12.81
N ALA A 50 -10.58 -4.66 12.58
CA ALA A 50 -11.14 -4.62 11.24
C ALA A 50 -10.47 -3.52 10.42
N LEU A 51 -10.02 -3.85 9.21
CA LEU A 51 -9.50 -2.87 8.27
C LEU A 51 -10.65 -1.93 7.87
N PRO A 52 -10.48 -0.60 7.95
CA PRO A 52 -11.51 0.36 7.54
C PRO A 52 -12.03 0.08 6.12
N GLY A 53 -13.33 0.27 5.92
CA GLY A 53 -13.99 0.02 4.63
C GLY A 53 -14.25 -1.45 4.30
N SER A 54 -13.75 -2.42 5.09
CA SER A 54 -13.94 -3.85 4.82
C SER A 54 -15.26 -4.47 5.29
N ALA A 55 -16.14 -3.70 5.93
CA ALA A 55 -17.34 -4.22 6.60
C ALA A 55 -17.03 -5.39 7.56
N ASP A 56 -15.97 -5.24 8.36
CA ASP A 56 -15.46 -6.20 9.36
C ASP A 56 -15.00 -7.56 8.81
N ALA A 57 -14.83 -7.66 7.48
CA ALA A 57 -14.44 -8.90 6.81
C ALA A 57 -12.92 -9.12 6.78
N LEU A 58 -12.12 -8.04 6.68
CA LEU A 58 -10.66 -8.10 6.60
C LEU A 58 -10.06 -7.58 7.90
N LEU A 59 -9.18 -8.36 8.51
CA LEU A 59 -8.54 -8.06 9.79
C LEU A 59 -7.08 -7.68 9.55
N LEU A 60 -6.67 -6.59 10.17
CA LEU A 60 -5.28 -6.15 10.27
C LEU A 60 -4.79 -6.47 11.68
N THR A 61 -3.71 -7.22 11.77
CA THR A 61 -3.05 -7.52 13.04
C THR A 61 -1.72 -6.81 13.09
N ILE A 62 -1.48 -6.10 14.20
CA ILE A 62 -0.14 -5.65 14.57
C ILE A 62 0.29 -6.31 15.88
N ASP A 63 1.54 -6.72 15.94
CA ASP A 63 2.15 -7.30 17.14
C ASP A 63 2.87 -6.21 17.96
N ASP A 64 3.81 -6.62 18.81
CA ASP A 64 4.68 -5.77 19.62
C ASP A 64 5.36 -4.67 18.78
N ILE A 65 5.45 -3.47 19.35
CA ILE A 65 6.23 -2.37 18.75
C ILE A 65 7.59 -2.33 19.43
N THR A 66 8.61 -2.89 18.80
CA THR A 66 9.97 -2.93 19.34
C THR A 66 11.00 -2.61 18.27
N GLY A 67 12.06 -1.89 18.64
CA GLY A 67 13.15 -1.58 17.70
C GLY A 67 12.73 -0.76 16.48
N GLY A 68 11.67 0.05 16.60
CA GLY A 68 11.15 0.88 15.49
C GLY A 68 10.38 0.12 14.42
N GLN A 69 9.92 -1.10 14.73
CA GLN A 69 9.12 -1.93 13.83
C GLN A 69 7.90 -2.51 14.55
N THR A 70 6.93 -2.97 13.77
CA THR A 70 5.87 -3.88 14.23
C THR A 70 5.61 -4.97 13.20
N MET A 71 5.21 -6.15 13.67
CA MET A 71 4.82 -7.24 12.79
C MET A 71 3.38 -7.05 12.36
N THR A 72 3.15 -7.02 11.06
CA THR A 72 1.87 -6.69 10.46
C THR A 72 1.40 -7.83 9.56
N SER A 73 0.15 -8.28 9.72
CA SER A 73 -0.49 -9.25 8.83
C SER A 73 -1.91 -8.84 8.47
N LEU A 74 -2.39 -9.33 7.32
CA LEU A 74 -3.77 -9.15 6.87
C LEU A 74 -4.40 -10.52 6.63
N GLU A 75 -5.55 -10.76 7.25
CA GLU A 75 -6.30 -12.01 7.13
C GLU A 75 -7.79 -11.76 7.01
N TRP A 76 -8.46 -12.53 6.17
CA TRP A 76 -9.92 -12.58 6.15
C TRP A 76 -10.43 -13.22 7.44
N ARG A 77 -11.64 -12.83 7.87
CA ARG A 77 -12.28 -13.38 9.07
C ARG A 77 -12.52 -14.90 9.01
N ASP A 78 -12.48 -15.50 7.82
CA ASP A 78 -12.55 -16.95 7.62
C ASP A 78 -11.18 -17.66 7.76
N GLY A 79 -10.10 -16.92 7.98
CA GLY A 79 -8.74 -17.39 8.20
C GLY A 79 -7.84 -17.38 6.95
N GLU A 80 -8.34 -17.01 5.77
CA GLU A 80 -7.50 -16.89 4.58
C GLU A 80 -6.57 -15.67 4.69
N HIS A 81 -5.27 -15.87 4.53
CA HIS A 81 -4.30 -14.78 4.62
C HIS A 81 -4.24 -13.99 3.31
N VAL A 82 -4.40 -12.66 3.41
CA VAL A 82 -4.11 -11.72 2.31
C VAL A 82 -2.63 -11.35 2.32
N LEU A 83 -2.06 -11.16 3.51
CA LEU A 83 -0.64 -10.91 3.73
C LEU A 83 -0.19 -11.67 4.98
N GLY A 84 0.85 -12.48 4.84
CA GLY A 84 1.49 -13.10 6.00
C GLY A 84 2.21 -12.08 6.90
N PRO A 85 2.61 -12.46 8.12
CA PRO A 85 3.32 -11.56 9.03
C PRO A 85 4.58 -10.97 8.38
N ARG A 86 4.66 -9.64 8.35
CA ARG A 86 5.76 -8.86 7.78
C ARG A 86 6.15 -7.72 8.71
N ALA A 87 7.45 -7.49 8.87
CA ALA A 87 7.97 -6.36 9.64
C ALA A 87 7.73 -5.06 8.85
N LEU A 88 7.14 -4.06 9.51
CA LEU A 88 7.02 -2.70 8.98
C LEU A 88 7.74 -1.70 9.86
N TYR A 89 8.47 -0.80 9.22
CA TYR A 89 9.06 0.40 9.79
C TYR A 89 8.23 1.64 9.42
N LEU A 90 8.55 2.78 10.05
CA LEU A 90 7.97 4.06 9.67
C LEU A 90 8.15 4.35 8.17
N ASN A 91 7.07 4.76 7.51
CA ASN A 91 6.92 5.01 6.07
C ASN A 91 6.94 3.78 5.16
N ASP A 92 7.06 2.56 5.71
CA ASP A 92 6.90 1.36 4.90
C ASP A 92 5.48 1.26 4.33
N THR A 93 5.39 0.64 3.15
CA THR A 93 4.14 0.41 2.44
C THR A 93 3.91 -1.07 2.19
N ILE A 94 2.65 -1.47 2.27
CA ILE A 94 2.14 -2.77 1.83
C ILE A 94 1.13 -2.49 0.74
N ASP A 95 1.39 -3.05 -0.43
CA ASP A 95 0.41 -3.11 -1.50
C ASP A 95 -0.26 -4.49 -1.50
N PHE A 96 -1.59 -4.49 -1.52
CA PHE A 96 -2.40 -5.70 -1.56
C PHE A 96 -3.64 -5.48 -2.43
N SER A 97 -4.31 -6.57 -2.81
CA SER A 97 -5.47 -6.50 -3.69
C SER A 97 -6.67 -7.15 -3.02
N VAL A 98 -7.82 -6.47 -3.09
CA VAL A 98 -9.10 -6.97 -2.59
C VAL A 98 -10.11 -6.81 -3.70
N ALA A 99 -10.74 -7.92 -4.11
CA ALA A 99 -11.49 -7.99 -5.37
C ALA A 99 -10.62 -7.51 -6.54
N GLU A 100 -11.12 -6.60 -7.39
CA GLU A 100 -10.40 -6.01 -8.53
C GLU A 100 -9.71 -4.67 -8.18
N HIS A 101 -9.74 -4.26 -6.91
CA HIS A 101 -9.14 -3.01 -6.46
C HIS A 101 -7.79 -3.26 -5.79
N HIS A 102 -6.86 -2.34 -6.02
CA HIS A 102 -5.54 -2.38 -5.43
C HIS A 102 -5.47 -1.34 -4.32
N TRP A 103 -4.80 -1.68 -3.23
CA TRP A 103 -4.78 -0.88 -2.02
C TRP A 103 -3.36 -0.75 -1.52
N ARG A 104 -3.04 0.42 -0.99
CA ARG A 104 -1.78 0.72 -0.31
C ARG A 104 -2.05 1.04 1.15
N LEU A 105 -1.42 0.29 2.04
CA LEU A 105 -1.35 0.57 3.46
C LEU A 105 0.04 1.11 3.80
N THR A 106 0.13 2.35 4.26
CA THR A 106 1.38 3.01 4.67
C THR A 106 1.40 3.16 6.18
N LEU A 107 2.49 2.77 6.84
CA LEU A 107 2.71 3.08 8.26
C LEU A 107 3.19 4.55 8.36
N SER A 108 2.27 5.49 8.54
CA SER A 108 2.55 6.94 8.49
C SER A 108 3.14 7.50 9.78
N GLN A 109 2.84 6.89 10.92
CA GLN A 109 3.43 7.26 12.22
C GLN A 109 3.66 6.02 13.08
N MET A 110 4.71 6.07 13.89
CA MET A 110 4.99 5.07 14.92
C MET A 110 5.40 5.78 16.19
N HIS A 111 4.70 5.46 17.27
CA HIS A 111 4.97 5.98 18.60
C HIS A 111 5.38 4.83 19.52
N ASN A 112 6.58 4.94 20.09
CA ASN A 112 7.15 3.95 21.00
C ASN A 112 7.48 4.66 22.32
N GLU A 113 6.69 4.37 23.35
CA GLU A 113 6.88 4.82 24.72
C GLU A 113 7.41 3.70 25.61
N LEU A 114 8.18 4.08 26.64
CA LEU A 114 8.70 3.14 27.64
C LEU A 114 7.62 2.35 28.40
N ILE A 115 6.35 2.75 28.34
CA ILE A 115 5.23 2.06 28.99
C ILE A 115 3.95 2.07 28.15
N GLY A 116 3.65 0.93 27.53
CA GLY A 116 2.31 0.39 27.28
C GLY A 116 1.40 1.13 26.29
N ASN A 117 1.77 2.31 25.82
CA ASN A 117 0.96 3.15 24.93
C ASN A 117 1.48 3.12 23.49
N ASP A 118 2.22 2.09 23.09
CA ASP A 118 2.78 2.05 21.74
C ASP A 118 1.65 1.93 20.71
N TRP A 119 1.72 2.78 19.71
CA TRP A 119 0.73 2.83 18.64
C TRP A 119 1.38 3.16 17.31
N VAL A 120 0.69 2.77 16.25
CA VAL A 120 1.00 3.15 14.87
C VAL A 120 -0.20 3.83 14.26
N GLU A 121 0.08 4.72 13.32
CA GLU A 121 -0.91 5.27 12.42
C GLU A 121 -0.69 4.66 11.04
N PHE A 122 -1.76 4.17 10.45
CA PHE A 122 -1.79 3.71 9.08
C PHE A 122 -2.59 4.68 8.21
N THR A 123 -2.11 4.89 7.00
CA THR A 123 -2.88 5.49 5.91
C THR A 123 -3.19 4.40 4.89
N LEU A 124 -4.48 4.14 4.67
CA LEU A 124 -4.98 3.21 3.67
C LEU A 124 -5.62 3.99 2.53
N GLY A 125 -5.16 3.76 1.32
CA GLY A 125 -5.71 4.39 0.12
C GLY A 125 -5.82 3.42 -1.03
N GLU A 126 -6.74 3.71 -1.95
CA GLU A 126 -6.82 2.97 -3.19
C GLU A 126 -5.57 3.28 -4.03
N ARG A 127 -4.84 2.23 -4.40
CA ARG A 127 -3.77 2.32 -5.37
C ARG A 127 -4.39 2.13 -6.75
N ALA A 128 -4.01 2.98 -7.70
CA ALA A 128 -4.27 2.66 -9.10
C ALA A 128 -3.71 1.25 -9.41
N PRO A 129 -4.42 0.43 -10.19
CA PRO A 129 -3.99 -0.93 -10.48
C PRO A 129 -2.53 -0.97 -10.94
N PRO A 130 -1.71 -1.95 -10.51
CA PRO A 130 -0.49 -2.30 -11.21
C PRO A 130 -0.90 -2.77 -12.62
N GLY A 131 -0.93 -1.84 -13.57
CA GLY A 131 -1.51 -2.04 -14.90
C GLY A 131 -2.55 -1.00 -15.33
N ALA A 132 -2.95 -0.05 -14.48
CA ALA A 132 -3.42 1.24 -14.97
C ALA A 132 -2.19 1.90 -15.61
N VAL A 133 -2.02 1.69 -16.92
CA VAL A 133 -0.90 2.19 -17.70
C VAL A 133 -0.99 3.72 -17.77
N VAL A 134 -0.55 4.35 -16.71
CA VAL A 134 0.22 5.56 -16.79
C VAL A 134 1.64 5.04 -16.93
N ASP A 135 2.20 5.11 -18.14
CA ASP A 135 3.55 4.61 -18.41
C ASP A 135 4.53 5.29 -17.44
N ALA A 136 4.95 4.56 -16.39
CA ALA A 136 5.81 5.08 -15.34
C ALA A 136 7.13 5.59 -15.95
N ALA A 137 7.63 4.93 -16.99
CA ALA A 137 8.78 5.40 -17.73
C ALA A 137 8.47 6.72 -18.45
N ALA A 138 7.28 6.88 -19.05
CA ALA A 138 6.88 8.15 -19.64
C ALA A 138 6.68 9.27 -18.61
N GLU A 139 6.17 8.97 -17.41
CA GLU A 139 6.06 9.96 -16.32
C GLU A 139 7.44 10.39 -15.81
N ILE A 140 8.35 9.42 -15.62
CA ILE A 140 9.72 9.71 -15.22
C ILE A 140 10.43 10.52 -16.30
N GLU A 141 10.29 10.16 -17.57
CA GLU A 141 10.85 10.95 -18.68
C GLU A 141 10.25 12.35 -18.74
N ALA A 142 8.95 12.52 -18.49
CA ALA A 142 8.32 13.84 -18.42
C ALA A 142 8.84 14.68 -17.24
N LEU A 143 9.12 14.05 -16.09
CA LEU A 143 9.78 14.70 -14.95
C LEU A 143 11.21 15.13 -15.30
N LEU A 144 11.98 14.25 -15.92
CA LEU A 144 13.37 14.52 -16.33
C LEU A 144 13.44 15.63 -17.37
N ALA A 145 12.52 15.63 -18.36
CA ALA A 145 12.38 16.70 -19.33
C ALA A 145 12.04 18.03 -18.63
N ALA A 146 11.09 18.02 -17.69
CA ALA A 146 10.75 19.22 -16.94
C ALA A 146 11.91 19.76 -16.08
N VAL A 147 12.75 18.89 -15.52
CA VAL A 147 13.99 19.32 -14.83
C VAL A 147 14.94 19.97 -15.83
N ALA A 148 15.15 19.37 -17.01
CA ALA A 148 16.05 19.91 -18.03
C ALA A 148 15.61 21.30 -18.55
N GLU A 149 14.29 21.55 -18.57
CA GLU A 149 13.66 22.80 -19.02
C GLU A 149 13.63 23.93 -17.97
N LEU A 150 14.17 23.72 -16.76
CA LEU A 150 14.24 24.75 -15.72
C LEU A 150 15.27 25.84 -16.05
N GLU A 151 15.00 26.68 -17.04
CA GLU A 151 15.89 27.77 -17.43
C GLU A 151 16.20 28.73 -16.27
N GLY A 152 17.48 29.05 -16.10
CA GLY A 152 17.96 29.94 -15.03
C GLY A 152 17.93 29.33 -13.63
N ALA A 153 17.52 28.06 -13.48
CA ALA A 153 17.62 27.34 -12.22
C ALA A 153 18.97 26.63 -12.06
N GLU A 154 19.25 26.23 -10.82
CA GLU A 154 20.42 25.46 -10.43
C GLU A 154 20.00 24.25 -9.61
N PHE A 155 20.49 23.08 -10.00
CA PHE A 155 20.29 21.85 -9.26
C PHE A 155 21.49 21.60 -8.35
N ILE A 156 21.26 21.62 -7.05
CA ILE A 156 22.32 21.55 -6.05
C ILE A 156 22.37 20.13 -5.48
N ARG A 157 23.52 19.48 -5.66
CA ARG A 157 23.82 18.14 -5.16
C ARG A 157 25.13 18.18 -4.38
N ASN A 158 25.11 17.68 -3.14
CA ASN A 158 26.29 17.65 -2.26
C ASN A 158 26.96 19.03 -2.11
N GLY A 159 26.13 20.07 -2.00
CA GLY A 159 26.58 21.47 -1.95
C GLY A 159 27.14 22.05 -3.25
N GLN A 160 27.17 21.29 -4.35
CA GLN A 160 27.65 21.75 -5.66
C GLN A 160 26.48 22.08 -6.59
N SER A 161 26.57 23.22 -7.27
CA SER A 161 25.59 23.64 -8.27
C SER A 161 25.85 22.94 -9.61
N HIS A 162 24.78 22.43 -10.20
CA HIS A 162 24.77 21.79 -11.52
C HIS A 162 23.70 22.42 -12.41
N ALA A 163 23.99 22.50 -13.70
CA ALA A 163 23.00 22.92 -14.68
C ALA A 163 21.82 21.94 -14.71
N PRO A 164 20.58 22.41 -14.92
CA PRO A 164 19.38 21.56 -14.91
C PRO A 164 19.45 20.40 -15.92
N ALA A 165 19.96 20.65 -17.13
CA ALA A 165 20.17 19.60 -18.13
C ALA A 165 21.15 18.51 -17.66
N THR A 166 22.25 18.90 -17.00
CA THR A 166 23.22 17.95 -16.42
C THR A 166 22.61 17.15 -15.29
N ALA A 167 21.79 17.78 -14.45
CA ALA A 167 21.08 17.09 -13.37
C ALA A 167 20.05 16.10 -13.91
N ALA A 168 19.27 16.47 -14.93
CA ALA A 168 18.33 15.56 -15.58
C ALA A 168 19.04 14.32 -16.15
N GLN A 169 20.17 14.51 -16.83
CA GLN A 169 20.97 13.38 -17.32
C GLN A 169 21.48 12.50 -16.17
N HIS A 170 21.98 13.10 -15.09
CA HIS A 170 22.44 12.35 -13.92
C HIS A 170 21.32 11.50 -13.29
N LEU A 171 20.12 12.07 -13.16
CA LEU A 171 18.95 11.37 -12.64
C LEU A 171 18.51 10.24 -13.57
N ARG A 172 18.57 10.45 -14.90
CA ARG A 172 18.28 9.41 -15.90
C ARG A 172 19.24 8.23 -15.80
N ASP A 173 20.54 8.50 -15.75
CA ASP A 173 21.56 7.45 -15.62
C ASP A 173 21.37 6.65 -14.32
N LYS A 174 21.06 7.35 -13.22
CA LYS A 174 20.80 6.73 -11.92
C LYS A 174 19.51 5.91 -11.93
N TRP A 175 18.46 6.35 -12.66
CA TRP A 175 17.24 5.58 -12.85
C TRP A 175 17.50 4.28 -13.60
N HIS A 176 18.19 4.32 -14.74
CA HIS A 176 18.52 3.10 -15.49
C HIS A 176 19.35 2.10 -14.67
N ALA A 177 20.22 2.57 -13.78
CA ALA A 177 20.97 1.70 -12.87
C ALA A 177 20.10 1.02 -11.79
N ASN A 178 18.90 1.53 -11.52
CA ASN A 178 17.99 1.06 -10.47
C ASN A 178 16.60 0.66 -11.02
N GLU A 179 16.50 0.40 -12.31
CA GLU A 179 15.21 0.19 -13.01
C GLU A 179 14.40 -0.97 -12.40
N SER A 180 15.06 -2.03 -11.94
CA SER A 180 14.41 -3.18 -11.30
C SER A 180 13.74 -2.88 -9.96
N ALA A 181 14.15 -1.79 -9.29
CA ALA A 181 13.61 -1.37 -8.00
C ALA A 181 12.56 -0.25 -8.14
N ILE A 182 12.35 0.28 -9.34
CA ILE A 182 11.53 1.47 -9.59
C ILE A 182 10.31 1.03 -10.40
N THR A 183 9.16 0.97 -9.73
CA THR A 183 7.90 0.51 -10.36
C THR A 183 6.93 1.65 -10.65
N SER A 184 7.25 2.87 -10.20
CA SER A 184 6.43 4.07 -10.33
C SER A 184 7.26 5.35 -10.37
N ALA A 185 6.65 6.46 -10.80
CA ALA A 185 7.28 7.79 -10.75
C ALA A 185 7.55 8.22 -9.29
N GLU A 186 6.71 7.82 -8.34
CA GLU A 186 6.93 8.03 -6.91
C GLU A 186 8.17 7.29 -6.41
N ASP A 187 8.35 6.01 -6.78
CA ASP A 187 9.56 5.26 -6.45
C ASP A 187 10.81 5.95 -7.02
N PHE A 188 10.72 6.45 -8.26
CA PHE A 188 11.79 7.24 -8.86
C PHE A 188 12.10 8.51 -8.04
N ILE A 189 11.08 9.26 -7.62
CA ILE A 189 11.30 10.48 -6.81
C ILE A 189 12.04 10.12 -5.53
N VAL A 190 11.51 9.18 -4.74
CA VAL A 190 12.07 8.82 -3.42
C VAL A 190 13.47 8.22 -3.54
N THR A 191 13.68 7.28 -4.45
CA THR A 191 14.93 6.50 -4.54
C THR A 191 16.00 7.19 -5.38
N VAL A 192 15.62 7.93 -6.42
CA VAL A 192 16.55 8.51 -7.39
C VAL A 192 16.59 10.03 -7.29
N GLY A 193 15.42 10.68 -7.32
CA GLY A 193 15.25 12.12 -7.48
C GLY A 193 15.44 12.99 -6.23
N SER A 194 15.40 12.42 -5.03
CA SER A 194 15.38 13.20 -3.79
C SER A 194 16.74 13.38 -3.12
N HIS A 195 17.66 12.42 -3.21
CA HIS A 195 18.91 12.44 -2.44
C HIS A 195 20.07 11.65 -3.07
N SER A 196 21.27 11.97 -2.63
CA SER A 196 22.51 11.28 -3.00
C SER A 196 22.60 9.94 -2.30
N SER A 197 22.71 8.84 -3.04
CA SER A 197 22.99 7.53 -2.44
C SER A 197 24.39 7.45 -1.84
N ALA A 198 25.34 8.27 -2.31
CA ALA A 198 26.72 8.26 -1.84
C ALA A 198 26.94 9.02 -0.53
N SER A 199 26.13 10.04 -0.25
CA SER A 199 26.29 10.95 0.90
C SER A 199 25.04 11.08 1.78
N GLY A 200 23.88 10.61 1.32
CA GLY A 200 22.59 10.77 2.00
C GLY A 200 21.98 12.17 1.92
N GLU A 201 22.69 13.16 1.37
CA GLU A 201 22.21 14.53 1.33
C GLU A 201 21.08 14.73 0.31
N ALA A 202 20.05 15.47 0.72
CA ALA A 202 18.92 15.83 -0.12
C ALA A 202 19.34 16.79 -1.23
N TYR A 203 18.81 16.55 -2.43
CA TYR A 203 18.97 17.46 -3.56
C TYR A 203 18.07 18.67 -3.38
N THR A 204 18.55 19.83 -3.81
CA THR A 204 17.76 21.06 -3.82
C THR A 204 17.78 21.71 -5.19
N ILE A 205 16.72 22.43 -5.52
CA ILE A 205 16.59 23.20 -6.75
C ILE A 205 16.48 24.66 -6.32
N ARG A 206 17.42 25.48 -6.78
CA ARG A 206 17.34 26.94 -6.70
C ARG A 206 16.74 27.44 -8.01
N LEU A 207 15.54 27.99 -7.95
CA LEU A 207 14.81 28.52 -9.11
C LEU A 207 15.37 29.87 -9.54
N ALA A 208 15.01 30.31 -10.76
CA ALA A 208 15.46 31.58 -11.33
C ALA A 208 15.02 32.81 -10.51
N ASP A 209 13.95 32.70 -9.72
CA ASP A 209 13.48 33.73 -8.79
C ASP A 209 14.30 33.79 -7.48
N GLY A 210 15.30 32.91 -7.33
CA GLY A 210 16.14 32.80 -6.15
C GLY A 210 15.55 31.93 -5.04
N SER A 211 14.32 31.46 -5.17
CA SER A 211 13.72 30.53 -4.20
C SER A 211 14.40 29.17 -4.28
N THR A 212 14.56 28.51 -3.13
CA THR A 212 15.17 27.18 -3.05
C THR A 212 14.18 26.22 -2.42
N LEU A 213 14.01 25.05 -3.03
CA LEU A 213 13.18 23.96 -2.52
C LEU A 213 13.87 22.61 -2.70
N THR A 214 13.41 21.60 -1.96
CA THR A 214 13.90 20.23 -2.15
C THR A 214 13.48 19.68 -3.50
N ALA A 215 14.34 18.87 -4.12
CA ALA A 215 14.02 18.21 -5.39
C ALA A 215 12.79 17.29 -5.25
N GLU A 216 12.66 16.59 -4.13
CA GLU A 216 11.50 15.75 -3.79
C GLU A 216 10.18 16.51 -3.92
N ARG A 217 10.11 17.68 -3.27
CA ARG A 217 8.91 18.52 -3.28
C ARG A 217 8.61 19.01 -4.69
N TRP A 218 9.63 19.54 -5.38
CA TRP A 218 9.45 20.05 -6.74
C TRP A 218 8.96 18.95 -7.70
N LEU A 219 9.57 17.77 -7.65
CA LEU A 219 9.24 16.63 -8.51
C LEU A 219 7.84 16.10 -8.21
N SER A 220 7.46 16.01 -6.93
CA SER A 220 6.12 15.59 -6.52
C SER A 220 5.05 16.58 -7.02
N ASP A 221 5.27 17.89 -6.83
CA ASP A 221 4.36 18.93 -7.32
C ASP A 221 4.30 18.95 -8.86
N ARG A 222 5.41 18.65 -9.54
CA ARG A 222 5.44 18.56 -11.00
C ARG A 222 4.71 17.32 -11.51
N LEU A 223 4.86 16.17 -10.85
CA LEU A 223 4.17 14.93 -11.20
C LEU A 223 2.65 15.12 -11.13
N GLN A 224 2.16 15.75 -10.07
CA GLN A 224 0.73 16.07 -9.94
C GLN A 224 0.24 16.98 -11.07
N ARG A 225 1.03 17.98 -11.46
CA ARG A 225 0.69 18.86 -12.61
C ARG A 225 0.69 18.12 -13.94
N ILE A 226 1.65 17.22 -14.17
CA ILE A 226 1.70 16.38 -15.38
C ILE A 226 0.44 15.52 -15.48
N ARG A 227 0.00 14.93 -14.37
CA ARG A 227 -1.21 14.10 -14.31
C ARG A 227 -2.49 14.92 -14.49
N ALA A 228 -2.55 16.13 -13.94
CA ALA A 228 -3.71 17.02 -14.06
C ALA A 228 -3.88 17.66 -15.46
N GLN A 229 -2.85 17.61 -16.30
CA GLN A 229 -2.86 18.15 -17.67
C GLN A 229 -3.24 17.09 -18.72
N ARG A 230 -3.60 15.89 -18.29
CA ARG A 230 -4.14 14.80 -19.12
C ARG A 230 -5.65 14.73 -18.97
#